data_AF-X0WXR1-F1
#
_entry.id   AF-X0WXR1-F1
#
_cell.length_a   1.000
_cell.length_b   1.000
_cell.length_c   1.000
_cell.angle_alpha   90.00
_cell.angle_beta   90.00
_cell.angle_gamma   90.00
#
_symmetry.space_group_name_H-M   'P 1'
#
loop_
_entity.id
_entity.type
_entity.pdbx_description
1 polymer ?
#
loop_
_entity_poly.entity_id
_entity_poly.type
_entity_poly.pdbx_seq_one_letter_code
_entity_poly.pdbx_strand_id
1 'polypeptide(L)'
;MESGNIPVLSVNEDTIPRAYEKAIREVWEKGASIRTEYDHPGDPPSRDATVIIIVRNPFGQPRFHRSFADGLGGLAEYVMEVVHGAHDYWVKPLEEILKGTKSKDTRWTYTYHGRLFEFRIEDKVVNQIGAMIDKLSKTGYTRRAQAITWNPKLDPPTEDPPCLQRVWGRLCDDGEGGYIYNMNTHWRS
;
A
#
# COMPACT_ATOMS: atom_id res chain seq x y z
N MET A 1 10.40 26.53 -4.12
CA MET A 1 9.14 26.02 -4.72
C MET A 1 8.12 27.13 -4.63
N GLU A 2 7.30 27.30 -5.65
CA GLU A 2 6.17 28.24 -5.59
C GLU A 2 5.19 27.78 -4.50
N SER A 3 4.71 28.72 -3.67
CA SER A 3 3.79 28.44 -2.57
C SER A 3 2.51 27.75 -3.08
N GLY A 4 2.05 26.72 -2.35
CA GLY A 4 0.80 26.01 -2.64
C GLY A 4 0.92 24.77 -3.54
N ASN A 5 2.12 24.43 -4.03
CA ASN A 5 2.35 23.21 -4.80
C ASN A 5 2.85 22.05 -3.92
N ILE A 6 2.38 20.83 -4.20
CA ILE A 6 2.91 19.62 -3.57
C ILE A 6 4.26 19.26 -4.22
N PRO A 7 5.36 19.16 -3.44
CA PRO A 7 6.65 18.77 -3.98
C PRO A 7 6.66 17.35 -4.51
N VAL A 8 7.44 17.10 -5.55
CA VAL A 8 7.75 15.75 -6.05
C VAL A 8 9.18 15.40 -5.63
N LEU A 9 9.33 14.34 -4.86
CA LEU A 9 10.61 13.86 -4.34
C LEU A 9 10.94 12.49 -4.94
N SER A 10 12.23 12.23 -5.15
CA SER A 10 12.71 10.92 -5.62
C SER A 10 13.73 10.38 -4.64
N VAL A 11 13.46 9.18 -4.12
CA VAL A 11 14.28 8.47 -3.14
C VAL A 11 14.75 7.19 -3.79
N ASN A 12 16.05 6.97 -3.81
CA ASN A 12 16.66 5.82 -4.48
C ASN A 12 17.70 5.19 -3.55
N GLU A 13 17.40 4.01 -3.03
CA GLU A 13 18.23 3.32 -2.04
C GLU A 13 18.27 1.81 -2.32
N ASP A 14 19.20 1.11 -1.68
CA ASP A 14 19.38 -0.33 -1.91
C ASP A 14 18.36 -1.17 -1.16
N THR A 15 18.01 -0.82 0.08
CA THR A 15 17.14 -1.64 0.93
C THR A 15 15.93 -0.88 1.44
N ILE A 16 14.90 -1.61 1.85
CA ILE A 16 13.64 -1.04 2.36
C ILE A 16 13.91 -0.10 3.55
N PRO A 17 14.71 -0.47 4.58
CA PRO A 17 14.96 0.42 5.71
C PRO A 17 15.64 1.74 5.33
N ARG A 18 16.61 1.69 4.41
CA ARG A 18 17.32 2.90 3.94
C ARG A 18 16.38 3.81 3.16
N ALA A 19 15.55 3.23 2.30
CA ALA A 19 14.56 3.97 1.53
C ALA A 19 13.52 4.63 2.44
N TYR A 20 13.03 3.90 3.45
CA TYR A 20 12.08 4.39 4.46
C TYR A 20 12.64 5.60 5.23
N GLU A 21 13.82 5.45 5.83
CA GLU A 21 14.44 6.52 6.62
C GLU A 21 14.72 7.78 5.78
N LYS A 22 15.23 7.57 4.55
CA LYS A 22 15.48 8.67 3.63
C LYS A 22 14.18 9.34 3.19
N ALA A 23 13.13 8.59 2.89
CA ALA A 23 11.84 9.16 2.50
C ALA A 23 11.26 10.05 3.61
N ILE A 24 11.27 9.59 4.86
CA ILE A 24 10.80 10.39 6.00
C ILE A 24 11.61 11.69 6.12
N ARG A 25 12.94 11.61 6.09
CA ARG A 25 13.79 12.80 6.20
C ARG A 25 13.54 13.79 5.06
N GLU A 26 13.46 13.30 3.83
CA GLU A 26 13.24 14.15 2.65
C GLU A 26 11.88 14.84 2.68
N VAL A 27 10.82 14.14 3.07
CA VAL A 27 9.47 14.72 3.24
C VAL A 27 9.45 15.71 4.39
N TRP A 28 10.11 15.41 5.51
CA TRP A 28 10.18 16.33 6.65
C TRP A 28 10.87 17.65 6.30
N GLU A 29 11.99 17.58 5.59
CA GLU A 29 12.81 18.76 5.23
C GLU A 29 12.23 19.56 4.06
N LYS A 30 11.63 18.88 3.07
CA LYS A 30 11.28 19.48 1.77
C LYS A 30 9.79 19.45 1.47
N GLY A 31 9.00 18.75 2.27
CA GLY A 31 7.55 18.62 2.13
C GLY A 31 6.80 19.91 2.39
N ALA A 32 5.66 20.06 1.74
CA ALA A 32 4.72 21.13 1.99
C ALA A 32 4.14 20.98 3.40
N SER A 33 4.09 22.08 4.15
CA SER A 33 3.41 22.13 5.45
C SER A 33 1.90 22.27 5.20
N ILE A 34 1.12 21.24 5.51
CA ILE A 34 -0.32 21.17 5.23
C ILE A 34 -1.07 20.46 6.36
N ARG A 35 -2.30 20.91 6.64
CA ARG A 35 -3.14 20.25 7.64
C ARG A 35 -3.82 19.01 7.08
N THR A 36 -3.99 18.00 7.91
CA THR A 36 -4.70 16.76 7.58
C THR A 36 -5.85 16.49 8.54
N GLU A 37 -6.72 15.54 8.18
CA GLU A 37 -7.80 15.07 9.06
C GLU A 37 -7.28 14.32 10.30
N TYR A 38 -5.98 13.99 10.34
CA TYR A 38 -5.33 13.34 11.48
C TYR A 38 -4.77 14.33 12.50
N ASP A 39 -4.64 15.62 12.16
CA ASP A 39 -4.04 16.61 13.06
C ASP A 39 -4.99 16.93 14.24
N HIS A 40 -4.50 16.82 15.48
CA HIS A 40 -5.27 17.21 16.67
C HIS A 40 -5.16 18.72 16.96
N PRO A 41 -6.06 19.29 17.79
CA PRO A 41 -5.95 20.68 18.22
C PRO A 41 -4.61 20.98 18.89
N GLY A 42 -3.80 21.81 18.23
CA GLY A 42 -2.47 22.22 18.71
C GLY A 42 -1.31 21.54 17.99
N ASP A 43 -1.57 20.51 17.18
CA ASP A 43 -0.53 19.85 16.40
C ASP A 43 0.03 20.79 15.32
N PRO A 44 1.35 20.74 15.05
CA PRO A 44 1.89 21.37 13.85
C PRO A 44 1.30 20.69 12.60
N PRO A 45 1.18 21.41 11.47
CA PRO A 45 0.75 20.77 10.24
C PRO A 45 1.66 19.62 9.83
N SER A 46 1.07 18.59 9.24
CA SER A 46 1.76 17.47 8.60
C SER A 46 2.62 17.92 7.41
N ARG A 47 3.43 16.99 6.90
CA ARG A 47 4.36 17.21 5.77
C ARG A 47 3.95 16.34 4.58
N ASP A 48 3.62 17.00 3.47
CA ASP A 48 3.18 16.32 2.25
C ASP A 48 4.17 16.45 1.09
N ALA A 49 4.30 15.35 0.36
CA ALA A 49 4.99 15.29 -0.92
C ALA A 49 4.47 14.10 -1.75
N THR A 50 4.56 14.21 -3.07
CA THR A 50 4.55 13.02 -3.94
C THR A 50 5.94 12.41 -3.91
N VAL A 51 6.09 11.20 -3.37
CA VAL A 51 7.39 10.54 -3.26
C VAL A 51 7.48 9.33 -4.17
N ILE A 52 8.46 9.33 -5.07
CA ILE A 52 8.84 8.15 -5.86
C ILE A 52 9.95 7.44 -5.10
N ILE A 53 9.65 6.27 -4.53
CA ILE A 53 10.62 5.47 -3.77
C ILE A 53 11.07 4.27 -4.62
N ILE A 54 12.38 4.15 -4.80
CA ILE A 54 13.03 3.07 -5.54
C ILE A 54 13.92 2.30 -4.57
N VAL A 55 13.64 0.99 -4.46
CA VAL A 55 14.41 0.03 -3.67
C VAL A 55 15.05 -0.97 -4.62
N ARG A 56 16.38 -0.94 -4.76
CA ARG A 56 17.10 -1.75 -5.76
C ARG A 56 17.24 -3.22 -5.36
N ASN A 57 17.38 -3.49 -4.07
CA ASN A 57 17.54 -4.82 -3.49
C ASN A 57 16.63 -4.99 -2.26
N PRO A 58 15.31 -5.19 -2.48
CA PRO A 58 14.32 -5.24 -1.39
C PRO A 58 14.55 -6.38 -0.39
N PHE A 59 15.33 -7.41 -0.76
CA PHE A 59 15.69 -8.52 0.10
C PHE A 59 17.09 -8.39 0.75
N GLY A 60 17.81 -7.30 0.47
CA GLY A 60 19.14 -7.03 1.01
C GLY A 60 19.14 -6.67 2.51
N GLN A 61 20.35 -6.60 3.09
CA GLN A 61 20.54 -6.20 4.48
C GLN A 61 20.91 -4.71 4.60
N PRO A 62 20.42 -3.98 5.62
CA PRO A 62 19.46 -4.43 6.63
C PRO A 62 18.06 -4.64 6.01
N ARG A 63 17.37 -5.71 6.43
CA ARG A 63 16.05 -6.07 5.88
C ARG A 63 14.87 -5.39 6.58
N PHE A 64 15.01 -5.14 7.88
CA PHE A 64 13.95 -4.54 8.71
C PHE A 64 14.46 -3.26 9.35
N HIS A 65 13.63 -2.21 9.35
CA HIS A 65 13.96 -0.96 10.01
C HIS A 65 13.69 -1.11 11.52
N ARG A 66 14.62 -0.66 12.37
CA ARG A 66 14.49 -0.83 13.83
C ARG A 66 13.31 -0.05 14.42
N SER A 67 12.98 1.09 13.83
CA SER A 67 11.83 1.91 14.23
C SER A 67 10.54 1.53 13.51
N PHE A 68 10.40 0.28 13.05
CA PHE A 68 9.09 -0.19 12.57
C PHE A 68 8.10 -0.08 13.73
N ALA A 69 6.98 0.63 13.51
CA ALA A 69 6.10 1.08 14.59
C ALA A 69 5.58 -0.05 15.49
N ASP A 70 5.41 -1.24 14.92
CA ASP A 70 4.85 -2.42 15.60
C ASP A 70 5.90 -3.52 15.90
N GLY A 71 7.18 -3.18 15.71
CA GLY A 71 8.29 -4.12 15.89
C GLY A 71 8.24 -5.37 14.99
N LEU A 72 9.09 -6.35 15.28
CA LEU A 72 9.15 -7.59 14.49
C LEU A 72 7.92 -8.50 14.69
N GLY A 73 7.29 -8.44 15.86
CA GLY A 73 6.07 -9.19 16.17
C GLY A 73 4.90 -8.71 15.31
N GLY A 74 4.62 -7.41 15.33
CA GLY A 74 3.59 -6.81 14.48
C GLY A 74 3.85 -7.00 12.99
N LEU A 75 5.11 -6.99 12.56
CA LEU A 75 5.44 -7.34 11.17
C LEU A 75 5.03 -8.78 10.81
N ALA A 76 5.24 -9.74 11.70
CA ALA A 76 4.84 -11.12 11.47
C ALA A 76 3.30 -11.26 11.44
N GLU A 77 2.59 -10.58 12.34
CA GLU A 77 1.13 -10.50 12.32
C GLU A 77 0.62 -9.88 11.02
N TYR A 78 1.22 -8.78 10.58
CA TYR A 78 0.86 -8.12 9.33
C TYR A 78 1.07 -9.02 8.10
N VAL A 79 2.12 -9.87 8.09
CA VAL A 79 2.28 -10.90 7.06
C VAL A 79 1.13 -11.90 7.10
N MET A 80 0.74 -12.38 8.28
CA MET A 80 -0.41 -13.28 8.44
C MET A 80 -1.72 -12.64 7.97
N GLU A 81 -1.92 -11.36 8.25
CA GLU A 81 -3.10 -10.62 7.81
C GLU A 81 -3.15 -10.45 6.30
N VAL A 82 -2.07 -9.98 5.68
CA VAL A 82 -2.05 -9.62 4.25
C VAL A 82 -1.97 -10.86 3.36
N VAL A 83 -1.16 -11.85 3.73
CA VAL A 83 -0.88 -13.02 2.88
C VAL A 83 -1.82 -14.18 3.19
N HIS A 84 -2.24 -14.34 4.45
CA HIS A 84 -3.02 -15.50 4.89
C HIS A 84 -4.45 -15.15 5.32
N GLY A 85 -4.84 -13.88 5.29
CA GLY A 85 -6.21 -13.46 5.61
C GLY A 85 -6.58 -13.71 7.07
N ALA A 86 -5.59 -13.68 7.98
CA ALA A 86 -5.79 -14.05 9.38
C ALA A 86 -6.95 -13.30 10.06
N HIS A 87 -7.24 -12.07 9.64
CA HIS A 87 -8.32 -11.22 10.18
C HIS A 87 -9.50 -11.01 9.22
N ASP A 88 -9.62 -11.77 8.13
CA ASP A 88 -10.74 -11.61 7.18
C ASP A 88 -12.11 -11.85 7.82
N TYR A 89 -12.17 -12.71 8.85
CA TYR A 89 -13.39 -12.97 9.61
C TYR A 89 -13.87 -11.76 10.44
N TRP A 90 -12.98 -10.79 10.70
CA TRP A 90 -13.23 -9.62 11.54
C TRP A 90 -13.66 -8.38 10.74
N VAL A 91 -13.97 -8.54 9.45
CA VAL A 91 -14.55 -7.48 8.62
C VAL A 91 -16.06 -7.36 8.90
N LYS A 92 -16.56 -6.13 9.02
CA LYS A 92 -17.98 -5.88 9.29
C LYS A 92 -18.85 -6.20 8.05
N PRO A 93 -20.14 -6.56 8.24
CA PRO A 93 -21.09 -6.77 7.15
C PRO A 93 -21.19 -5.54 6.24
N LEU A 94 -21.55 -5.77 4.98
CA LEU A 94 -21.64 -4.72 3.96
C LEU A 94 -22.56 -3.56 4.40
N GLU A 95 -23.67 -3.88 5.05
CA GLU A 95 -24.65 -2.91 5.54
C GLU A 95 -24.04 -1.98 6.59
N GLU A 96 -23.09 -2.47 7.39
CA GLU A 96 -22.35 -1.66 8.36
C GLU A 96 -21.24 -0.84 7.69
N ILE A 97 -20.54 -1.39 6.69
CA ILE A 97 -19.55 -0.63 5.90
C ILE A 97 -20.24 0.58 5.25
N LEU A 98 -21.40 0.37 4.63
CA LEU A 98 -22.13 1.43 3.93
C LEU A 98 -22.72 2.50 4.85
N LYS A 99 -22.82 2.25 6.16
CA LYS A 99 -23.17 3.29 7.14
C LYS A 99 -22.01 4.27 7.39
N GLY A 100 -20.78 3.94 6.98
CA GLY A 100 -19.60 4.77 7.19
C GLY A 100 -19.41 5.15 8.65
N THR A 101 -19.12 6.43 8.90
CA THR A 101 -18.97 7.02 10.25
C THR A 101 -20.20 6.92 11.15
N LYS A 102 -21.37 6.53 10.62
CA LYS A 102 -22.59 6.28 11.42
C LYS A 102 -22.66 4.86 11.98
N SER A 103 -21.83 3.94 11.51
CA SER A 103 -21.78 2.59 12.06
C SER A 103 -21.21 2.62 13.48
N LYS A 104 -21.82 1.84 14.38
CA LYS A 104 -21.28 1.59 15.73
C LYS A 104 -20.49 0.29 15.82
N ASP A 105 -20.39 -0.44 14.71
CA ASP A 105 -19.61 -1.67 14.63
C ASP A 105 -18.13 -1.30 14.51
N THR A 106 -17.33 -1.69 15.51
CA THR A 106 -15.91 -1.36 15.61
C THR A 106 -15.00 -2.32 14.84
N ARG A 107 -15.58 -3.33 14.18
CA ARG A 107 -14.87 -4.20 13.24
C ARG A 107 -14.27 -3.40 12.08
N TRP A 108 -13.37 -4.04 11.34
CA TRP A 108 -12.72 -3.40 10.19
C TRP A 108 -13.66 -3.27 9.00
N THR A 109 -13.37 -2.33 8.10
CA THR A 109 -14.10 -2.13 6.85
C THR A 109 -13.51 -2.93 5.68
N TYR A 110 -12.26 -3.35 5.79
CA TYR A 110 -11.56 -4.17 4.81
C TYR A 110 -10.35 -4.88 5.43
N THR A 111 -9.80 -5.85 4.70
CA THR A 111 -8.43 -6.34 4.88
C THR A 111 -7.70 -6.26 3.54
N TYR A 112 -6.38 -6.08 3.53
CA TYR A 112 -5.63 -6.16 2.28
C TYR A 112 -5.73 -7.53 1.63
N HIS A 113 -5.82 -8.60 2.41
CA HIS A 113 -6.04 -9.94 1.87
C HIS A 113 -7.37 -10.04 1.13
N GLY A 114 -8.48 -9.63 1.76
CA GLY A 114 -9.79 -9.59 1.13
C GLY A 114 -9.83 -8.69 -0.11
N ARG A 115 -9.03 -7.62 -0.15
CA ARG A 115 -8.87 -6.79 -1.36
C ARG A 115 -8.00 -7.46 -2.44
N LEU A 116 -6.92 -8.17 -2.11
CA LEU A 116 -5.96 -8.64 -3.11
C LEU A 116 -6.25 -10.07 -3.61
N PHE A 117 -6.70 -10.95 -2.72
CA PHE A 117 -6.90 -12.38 -2.97
C PHE A 117 -8.37 -12.77 -3.09
N GLU A 118 -9.28 -11.98 -2.53
CA GLU A 118 -10.70 -12.29 -2.54
C GLU A 118 -11.61 -11.08 -2.83
N PHE A 119 -11.23 -10.25 -3.80
CA PHE A 119 -11.96 -9.00 -4.08
C PHE A 119 -13.39 -9.32 -4.52
N ARG A 120 -14.38 -8.98 -3.68
CA ARG A 120 -15.79 -9.29 -3.92
C ARG A 120 -16.46 -8.19 -4.73
N ILE A 121 -17.03 -8.56 -5.87
CA ILE A 121 -17.87 -7.70 -6.71
C ILE A 121 -19.10 -8.52 -7.09
N GLU A 122 -20.28 -8.06 -6.69
CA GLU A 122 -21.55 -8.74 -6.96
C GLU A 122 -21.52 -10.21 -6.50
N ASP A 123 -21.72 -11.16 -7.41
CA ASP A 123 -21.70 -12.60 -7.17
C ASP A 123 -20.31 -13.23 -7.34
N LYS A 124 -19.27 -12.43 -7.57
CA LYS A 124 -17.91 -12.90 -7.89
C LYS A 124 -16.90 -12.55 -6.81
N VAL A 125 -15.97 -13.48 -6.62
CA VAL A 125 -14.76 -13.31 -5.82
C VAL A 125 -13.56 -13.38 -6.75
N VAL A 126 -12.76 -12.32 -6.80
CA VAL A 126 -11.63 -12.19 -7.72
C VAL A 126 -10.32 -12.28 -6.96
N ASN A 127 -9.53 -13.33 -7.25
CA ASN A 127 -8.15 -13.43 -6.80
C ASN A 127 -7.23 -12.65 -7.77
N GLN A 128 -7.00 -11.37 -7.46
CA GLN A 128 -6.23 -10.48 -8.32
C GLN A 128 -4.76 -10.88 -8.38
N ILE A 129 -4.16 -11.30 -7.26
CA ILE A 129 -2.76 -11.76 -7.22
C ILE A 129 -2.58 -13.04 -8.05
N GLY A 130 -3.49 -14.01 -7.92
CA GLY A 130 -3.49 -15.21 -8.75
C GLY A 130 -3.61 -14.86 -10.24
N ALA A 131 -4.51 -13.95 -10.59
CA ALA A 131 -4.66 -13.48 -11.97
C ALA A 131 -3.39 -12.77 -12.50
N MET A 132 -2.67 -12.01 -11.65
CA MET A 132 -1.39 -11.40 -11.99
C MET A 132 -0.33 -12.46 -12.29
N ILE A 133 -0.19 -13.47 -11.42
CA ILE A 133 0.77 -14.57 -11.58
C ILE A 133 0.48 -15.30 -12.89
N ASP A 134 -0.76 -15.75 -13.08
CA ASP A 134 -1.21 -16.41 -14.31
C ASP A 134 -0.87 -15.61 -15.56
N LYS A 135 -1.10 -14.29 -15.51
CA LYS A 135 -0.88 -13.43 -16.66
C LYS A 135 0.60 -13.25 -16.97
N LEU A 136 1.45 -13.10 -15.95
CA LEU A 136 2.89 -12.97 -16.11
C LEU A 136 3.52 -14.28 -16.59
N SER A 137 3.10 -15.42 -16.04
CA SER A 137 3.57 -16.74 -16.47
C SER A 137 3.19 -17.07 -17.90
N LYS A 138 1.97 -16.71 -18.34
CA LYS A 138 1.51 -16.93 -19.73
C LYS A 138 2.05 -15.89 -20.72
N THR A 139 2.34 -14.68 -20.27
CA THR A 139 2.74 -13.55 -21.14
C THR A 139 3.70 -12.64 -20.38
N GLY A 140 4.99 -12.99 -20.36
CA GLY A 140 6.01 -12.26 -19.57
C GLY A 140 6.11 -10.76 -19.88
N TYR A 141 5.79 -10.35 -21.11
CA TYR A 141 5.80 -8.95 -21.54
C TYR A 141 4.45 -8.22 -21.33
N THR A 142 3.50 -8.77 -20.58
CA THR A 142 2.19 -8.16 -20.30
C THR A 142 2.29 -6.85 -19.53
N ARG A 143 1.55 -5.82 -19.93
CA ARG A 143 1.40 -4.55 -19.18
C ARG A 143 0.22 -4.57 -18.20
N ARG A 144 -0.51 -5.68 -18.16
CA ARG A 144 -1.85 -5.80 -17.54
C ARG A 144 -1.86 -6.59 -16.24
N ALA A 145 -0.70 -6.98 -15.70
CA ALA A 145 -0.63 -7.63 -14.40
C ALA A 145 -0.71 -6.56 -13.31
N GLN A 146 -1.92 -6.36 -12.76
CA GLN A 146 -2.18 -5.43 -11.67
C GLN A 146 -3.28 -5.92 -10.75
N ALA A 147 -3.26 -5.44 -9.52
CA ALA A 147 -4.31 -5.57 -8.53
C ALA A 147 -4.58 -4.20 -7.90
N ILE A 148 -5.83 -3.96 -7.52
CA ILE A 148 -6.23 -2.74 -6.81
C ILE A 148 -6.89 -3.08 -5.48
N THR A 149 -6.89 -2.13 -4.57
CA THR A 149 -7.51 -2.24 -3.25
C THR A 149 -8.68 -1.29 -3.09
N TRP A 150 -8.66 -0.16 -3.79
CA TRP A 150 -9.73 0.83 -3.72
C TRP A 150 -11.04 0.29 -4.31
N ASN A 151 -12.10 0.43 -3.56
CA ASN A 151 -13.47 0.16 -3.95
C ASN A 151 -14.29 1.45 -3.83
N PRO A 152 -14.70 2.05 -4.97
CA PRO A 152 -15.37 3.35 -4.97
C PRO A 152 -16.74 3.35 -4.28
N LYS A 153 -17.33 2.18 -4.01
CA LYS A 153 -18.58 2.05 -3.27
C LYS A 153 -18.35 2.00 -1.75
N LEU A 154 -17.24 1.39 -1.32
CA LEU A 154 -17.03 1.01 0.08
C LEU A 154 -16.06 1.93 0.82
N ASP A 155 -15.10 2.52 0.11
CA ASP A 155 -13.99 3.24 0.73
C ASP A 155 -14.22 4.75 0.97
N PRO A 156 -15.00 5.49 0.15
CA PRO A 156 -15.28 6.90 0.46
C PRO A 156 -15.95 7.19 1.82
N PRO A 157 -16.84 6.35 2.37
CA PRO A 157 -17.51 6.64 3.64
C PRO A 157 -16.77 6.16 4.90
N THR A 158 -15.62 5.49 4.79
CA THR A 158 -14.83 5.00 5.94
C THR A 158 -13.77 6.01 6.38
N GLU A 159 -13.47 6.04 7.68
CA GLU A 159 -12.40 6.88 8.24
C GLU A 159 -11.01 6.32 7.90
N ASP A 160 -10.91 4.99 7.81
CA ASP A 160 -9.67 4.29 7.47
C ASP A 160 -9.76 3.59 6.10
N PRO A 161 -9.76 4.29 4.94
CA PRO A 161 -9.73 3.60 3.66
C PRO A 161 -8.34 2.98 3.37
N PRO A 162 -8.21 2.03 2.42
CA PRO A 162 -6.91 1.42 2.08
C PRO A 162 -5.88 2.48 1.69
N CYS A 163 -4.65 2.38 2.20
CA CYS A 163 -3.54 3.29 1.84
C CYS A 163 -2.85 2.83 0.55
N LEU A 164 -2.47 1.55 0.46
CA LEU A 164 -2.09 0.91 -0.80
C LEU A 164 -3.30 1.00 -1.73
N GLN A 165 -3.11 1.45 -2.96
CA GLN A 165 -4.15 1.60 -4.00
C GLN A 165 -4.01 0.57 -5.12
N ARG A 166 -2.76 0.28 -5.50
CA ARG A 166 -2.43 -0.57 -6.65
C ARG A 166 -1.12 -1.30 -6.45
N VAL A 167 -1.09 -2.56 -6.87
CA VAL A 167 0.13 -3.34 -7.14
C VAL A 167 0.18 -3.59 -8.64
N TRP A 168 1.32 -3.33 -9.28
CA TRP A 168 1.55 -3.61 -10.70
C TRP A 168 2.88 -4.32 -10.89
N GLY A 169 2.90 -5.31 -11.76
CA GLY A 169 4.04 -6.20 -11.97
C GLY A 169 4.49 -6.27 -13.42
N ARG A 170 5.80 -6.36 -13.64
CA ARG A 170 6.43 -6.57 -14.95
C ARG A 170 7.57 -7.55 -14.82
N LEU A 171 7.69 -8.46 -15.80
CA LEU A 171 8.93 -9.20 -16.01
C LEU A 171 9.75 -8.47 -17.08
N CYS A 172 11.03 -8.27 -16.78
CA CYS A 172 12.03 -7.74 -17.71
C CYS A 172 13.15 -8.76 -17.82
N ASP A 173 13.64 -8.98 -19.04
CA ASP A 173 14.79 -9.85 -19.31
C ASP A 173 16.00 -9.36 -18.52
N ASP A 174 16.74 -10.27 -17.88
CA ASP A 174 17.96 -9.94 -17.13
C ASP A 174 19.23 -9.95 -17.99
N GLY A 175 19.15 -10.35 -19.25
CA GLY A 175 20.27 -10.49 -20.17
C GLY A 175 21.05 -11.81 -20.00
N GLU A 176 20.68 -12.65 -19.05
CA GLU A 176 21.33 -13.92 -18.69
C GLU A 176 20.42 -15.14 -18.91
N GLY A 177 19.28 -14.93 -19.57
CA GLY A 177 18.28 -15.97 -19.84
C GLY A 177 17.24 -16.15 -18.74
N GLY A 178 17.19 -15.23 -17.77
CA GLY A 178 16.18 -15.15 -16.72
C GLY A 178 15.33 -13.87 -16.80
N TYR A 179 14.63 -13.58 -15.71
CA TYR A 179 13.76 -12.41 -15.60
C TYR A 179 13.88 -11.74 -14.23
N ILE A 180 13.86 -10.41 -14.24
CA ILE A 180 13.67 -9.58 -13.05
C ILE A 180 12.19 -9.21 -12.92
N TYR A 181 11.59 -9.55 -11.77
CA TYR A 181 10.27 -9.05 -11.40
C TYR A 181 10.36 -7.62 -10.86
N ASN A 182 9.84 -6.69 -11.65
CA ASN A 182 9.70 -5.28 -11.29
C ASN A 182 8.29 -5.05 -10.74
N MET A 183 8.22 -4.66 -9.47
CA MET A 183 6.97 -4.35 -8.77
C MET A 183 6.85 -2.86 -8.53
N ASN A 184 5.68 -2.30 -8.85
CA ASN A 184 5.32 -0.94 -8.49
C ASN A 184 4.09 -0.95 -7.59
N THR A 185 4.14 -0.19 -6.50
CA THR A 185 3.01 0.00 -5.59
C THR A 185 2.64 1.46 -5.50
N HIS A 186 1.35 1.78 -5.59
CA HIS A 186 0.84 3.14 -5.47
C HIS A 186 0.15 3.28 -4.12
N TRP A 187 0.45 4.35 -3.40
CA TRP A 187 -0.09 4.64 -2.07
C TRP A 187 -0.71 6.04 -2.09
N ARG A 188 -1.87 6.22 -1.43
CA ARG A 188 -2.52 7.53 -1.29
C ARG A 188 -1.99 8.33 -0.09
N SER A 189 -1.44 7.63 0.89
CA SER A 189 -0.93 8.11 2.17
C SER A 189 0.10 7.13 2.70
#